data_AF-A0A9D2ZXP8-F1
#
_entry.id   AF-A0A9D2ZXP8-F1
#
_cell.length_a   1.000
_cell.length_b   1.000
_cell.length_c   1.000
_cell.angle_alpha   90.00
_cell.angle_beta   90.00
_cell.angle_gamma   90.00
#
_symmetry.space_group_name_H-M   'P 1'
#
loop_
_entity.id
_entity.type
_entity.pdbx_description
1 polymer ?
#
loop_
_entity_poly.entity_id
_entity_poly.type
_entity_poly.pdbx_seq_one_letter_code
_entity_poly.pdbx_strand_id
1 'polypeptide(L)'
;MSEQPQTPNDRLVHTRTIPVSAGKIFALLADPRRHHETEPGDWVRGAIDDAPITAAGQVFSMDMYLDVVGGAYRIDNTVTTFDPPHAIGWDPGQADEAGRIIPGGWSWRYDLTEADAGTEVALT
;
A
#
# COMPACT_ATOMS: atom_id res chain seq x y z
N MET A 1 12.95 -10.75 -31.10
CA MET A 1 12.81 -10.21 -29.73
C MET A 1 11.65 -9.26 -29.77
N SER A 2 10.53 -9.64 -29.19
CA SER A 2 9.33 -8.79 -29.17
C SER A 2 9.51 -7.76 -28.06
N GLU A 3 9.74 -6.51 -28.44
CA GLU A 3 9.60 -5.37 -27.54
C GLU A 3 8.11 -5.21 -27.23
N GLN A 4 7.73 -5.42 -25.97
CA GLN A 4 6.43 -4.98 -25.49
C GLN A 4 6.51 -3.47 -25.22
N PRO A 5 5.57 -2.65 -25.72
CA PRO A 5 5.54 -1.23 -25.41
C PRO A 5 5.18 -1.06 -23.93
N GLN A 6 6.07 -0.45 -23.17
CA GLN A 6 5.85 -0.03 -21.79
C GLN A 6 5.09 1.31 -21.84
N THR A 7 3.77 1.30 -21.60
CA THR A 7 2.98 2.53 -21.58
C THR A 7 3.16 3.27 -20.24
N PRO A 8 3.61 4.53 -20.24
CA PRO A 8 3.71 5.33 -19.02
C PRO A 8 2.31 5.86 -18.69
N ASN A 9 1.45 5.05 -18.06
CA ASN A 9 0.20 5.42 -17.34
C ASN A 9 -0.75 4.24 -17.09
N ASP A 10 -0.25 3.00 -17.00
CA ASP A 10 -1.12 1.86 -16.73
C ASP A 10 -1.75 2.00 -15.33
N ARG A 11 -3.05 2.26 -15.30
CA ARG A 11 -3.86 2.36 -14.08
C ARG A 11 -4.81 1.16 -14.03
N LEU A 12 -4.56 0.25 -13.09
CA LEU A 12 -5.42 -0.88 -12.81
C LEU A 12 -6.32 -0.51 -11.65
N VAL A 13 -7.63 -0.75 -11.77
CA VAL A 13 -8.56 -0.53 -10.67
C VAL A 13 -9.36 -1.80 -10.46
N HIS A 14 -9.46 -2.25 -9.22
CA HIS A 14 -10.28 -3.38 -8.84
C HIS A 14 -11.23 -3.00 -7.70
N THR A 15 -12.50 -3.38 -7.86
CA THR A 15 -13.55 -3.03 -6.90
C THR A 15 -14.17 -4.28 -6.27
N ARG A 16 -14.36 -4.22 -4.95
CA ARG A 16 -15.03 -5.26 -4.17
C ARG A 16 -15.87 -4.65 -3.05
N THR A 17 -17.04 -5.21 -2.80
CA THR A 17 -17.84 -4.90 -1.61
C THR A 17 -17.46 -5.85 -0.48
N ILE A 18 -17.13 -5.30 0.68
CA ILE A 18 -16.75 -6.05 1.89
C ILE A 18 -17.81 -5.78 2.98
N PRO A 19 -18.40 -6.80 3.63
CA PRO A 19 -19.51 -6.64 4.59
C PRO A 19 -19.05 -6.16 5.98
N VAL A 20 -18.28 -5.07 6.00
CA VAL A 20 -17.85 -4.34 7.20
C VAL A 20 -17.86 -2.84 6.89
N SER A 21 -17.89 -2.00 7.92
CA SER A 21 -17.87 -0.52 7.78
C SER A 21 -16.51 -0.01 7.27
N ALA A 22 -16.51 1.14 6.59
CA ALA A 22 -15.32 1.76 6.02
C ALA A 22 -14.28 2.06 7.10
N GLY A 23 -14.72 2.50 8.28
CA GLY A 23 -13.83 2.75 9.42
C GLY A 23 -13.05 1.52 9.90
N LYS A 24 -13.61 0.30 9.78
CA LYS A 24 -12.89 -0.94 10.14
C LYS A 24 -11.85 -1.32 9.08
N ILE A 25 -12.18 -1.11 7.81
CA ILE A 25 -11.25 -1.33 6.70
C ILE A 25 -10.12 -0.32 6.79
N PHE A 26 -10.44 0.96 6.95
CA PHE A 26 -9.47 2.02 7.11
C PHE A 26 -8.53 1.76 8.30
N ALA A 27 -9.06 1.37 9.46
CA ALA A 27 -8.24 1.06 10.63
C ALA A 27 -7.29 -0.12 10.39
N LEU A 28 -7.68 -1.10 9.57
CA LEU A 28 -6.79 -2.19 9.14
C LEU A 28 -5.70 -1.66 8.21
N LEU A 29 -6.06 -0.86 7.22
CA LEU A 29 -5.13 -0.28 6.24
C LEU A 29 -4.19 0.78 6.84
N ALA A 30 -4.58 1.41 7.96
CA ALA A 30 -3.75 2.37 8.68
C ALA A 30 -2.82 1.71 9.71
N ASP A 31 -2.85 0.38 9.86
CA ASP A 31 -1.98 -0.37 10.76
C ASP A 31 -0.93 -1.16 9.94
N PRO A 32 0.31 -0.65 9.81
CA PRO A 32 1.38 -1.33 9.09
C PRO A 32 1.62 -2.77 9.55
N ARG A 33 1.42 -3.06 10.85
CA ARG A 33 1.65 -4.40 11.41
C ARG A 33 0.73 -5.45 10.78
N ARG A 34 -0.41 -5.03 10.24
CA ARG A 34 -1.42 -5.90 9.64
C ARG A 34 -1.34 -6.00 8.12
N HIS A 35 -0.42 -5.29 7.47
CA HIS A 35 -0.33 -5.28 6.02
C HIS A 35 0.00 -6.66 5.42
N HIS A 36 0.70 -7.52 6.18
CA HIS A 36 0.92 -8.92 5.80
C HIS A 36 -0.39 -9.73 5.65
N GLU A 37 -1.48 -9.32 6.31
CA GLU A 37 -2.79 -9.98 6.19
C GLU A 37 -3.51 -9.67 4.86
N THR A 38 -3.14 -8.57 4.21
CA THR A 38 -3.77 -8.09 2.96
C THR A 38 -2.93 -8.32 1.72
N GLU A 39 -1.68 -8.74 1.87
CA GLU A 39 -0.77 -8.96 0.76
C GLU A 39 -0.85 -10.42 0.26
N PRO A 40 -1.18 -10.67 -1.02
CA PRO A 40 -1.48 -12.00 -1.52
C PRO A 40 -0.26 -12.86 -1.89
N GLY A 41 0.92 -12.25 -2.05
CA GLY A 41 2.16 -12.88 -2.53
C GLY A 41 3.05 -13.49 -1.44
N ASP A 42 2.73 -13.29 -0.16
CA ASP A 42 3.55 -13.64 1.01
C ASP A 42 4.93 -12.96 0.98
N TRP A 43 5.00 -11.74 0.47
CA TRP A 43 6.24 -10.97 0.39
C TRP A 43 6.44 -10.10 1.63
N VAL A 44 5.36 -9.67 2.31
CA VAL A 44 5.43 -8.84 3.50
C VAL A 44 5.68 -9.70 4.73
N ARG A 45 6.84 -9.51 5.38
CA ARG A 45 7.21 -10.24 6.60
C ARG A 45 6.73 -9.54 7.86
N GLY A 46 6.65 -8.22 7.84
CA GLY A 46 6.17 -7.44 8.97
C GLY A 46 6.51 -5.96 8.83
N ALA A 47 5.96 -5.16 9.73
CA ALA A 47 6.31 -3.75 9.81
C ALA A 47 7.64 -3.59 10.55
N ILE A 48 8.51 -2.71 10.04
CA ILE A 48 9.75 -2.31 10.71
C ILE A 48 9.43 -1.27 11.80
N ASP A 49 8.47 -0.38 11.50
CA ASP A 49 7.90 0.59 12.44
C ASP A 49 6.46 0.16 12.77
N ASP A 50 6.11 0.15 14.06
CA ASP A 50 4.81 -0.27 14.55
C ASP A 50 3.82 0.89 14.73
N ALA A 51 4.24 2.13 14.45
CA ALA A 51 3.40 3.30 14.50
C ALA A 51 2.29 3.24 13.43
N PRO A 52 1.04 3.58 13.78
CA PRO A 52 -0.03 3.67 12.81
C PRO A 52 0.20 4.82 11.83
N ILE A 53 -0.40 4.71 10.64
CA ILE A 53 -0.49 5.81 9.68
C ILE A 53 -1.48 6.84 10.21
N THR A 54 -1.05 8.11 10.28
CA THR A 54 -1.80 9.20 10.90
C THR A 54 -1.87 10.47 10.06
N ALA A 55 -1.07 10.58 9.00
CA ALA A 55 -1.06 11.75 8.11
C ALA A 55 -0.43 11.45 6.74
N ALA A 56 -0.79 12.26 5.74
CA ALA A 56 -0.03 12.33 4.49
C ALA A 56 1.38 12.90 4.75
N GLY A 57 2.35 12.44 3.97
CA GLY A 57 3.78 12.74 4.15
C GLY A 57 4.47 11.87 5.20
N GLN A 58 3.72 11.10 6.01
CA GLN A 58 4.30 10.09 6.89
C GLN A 58 4.98 9.00 6.06
N VAL A 59 6.04 8.41 6.62
CA VAL A 59 6.68 7.22 6.06
C VAL A 59 6.45 6.06 7.02
N PHE A 60 6.09 4.90 6.47
CA PHE A 60 6.13 3.64 7.20
C PHE A 60 6.92 2.60 6.40
N SER A 61 7.62 1.71 7.09
CA SER A 61 8.56 0.79 6.46
C SER A 61 8.19 -0.65 6.73
N MET A 62 8.33 -1.50 5.71
CA MET A 62 8.00 -2.92 5.78
C MET A 62 9.23 -3.77 5.48
N ASP A 63 9.40 -4.83 6.26
CA ASP A 63 10.31 -5.92 5.96
C ASP A 63 9.64 -6.82 4.92
N MET A 64 10.36 -7.05 3.83
CA MET A 64 9.91 -7.83 2.70
C MET A 64 10.86 -8.99 2.43
N TYR A 65 10.39 -10.01 1.73
CA TYR A 65 11.24 -11.11 1.27
C TYR A 65 10.77 -11.63 -0.08
N LEU A 66 11.69 -11.72 -1.04
CA LEU A 66 11.41 -12.31 -2.33
C LEU A 66 12.69 -12.92 -2.92
N ASP A 67 12.68 -14.22 -3.19
CA ASP A 67 13.88 -14.95 -3.64
C ASP A 67 14.42 -14.41 -4.97
N VAL A 68 13.53 -14.01 -5.90
CA VAL A 68 13.94 -13.53 -7.23
C VAL A 68 14.70 -12.19 -7.20
N VAL A 69 14.60 -11.43 -6.11
CA VAL A 69 15.37 -10.19 -5.89
C VAL A 69 16.53 -10.37 -4.89
N GLY A 70 16.84 -11.61 -4.50
CA GLY A 70 17.98 -11.93 -3.63
C GLY A 70 17.64 -12.08 -2.15
N GLY A 71 16.36 -12.21 -1.78
CA GLY A 71 15.93 -12.51 -0.41
C GLY A 71 15.30 -11.32 0.31
N ALA A 72 15.75 -11.05 1.54
CA ALA A 72 15.17 -10.00 2.39
C ALA A 72 15.50 -8.60 1.86
N TYR A 73 14.51 -7.72 1.86
CA TYR A 73 14.66 -6.31 1.49
C TYR A 73 13.69 -5.43 2.27
N ARG A 74 13.99 -4.13 2.32
CA ARG A 74 13.12 -3.11 2.93
C ARG A 74 12.40 -2.34 1.85
N ILE A 75 11.15 -1.96 2.13
CA ILE A 75 10.41 -0.97 1.35
C ILE A 75 9.93 0.15 2.27
N ASP A 76 10.14 1.38 1.85
CA ASP A 76 9.73 2.60 2.54
C ASP A 76 8.53 3.21 1.79
N ASN A 77 7.38 3.28 2.46
CA ASN A 77 6.13 3.74 1.87
C ASN A 77 5.87 5.17 2.30
N THR A 78 5.86 6.10 1.36
CA THR A 78 5.49 7.50 1.62
C THR A 78 4.00 7.67 1.47
N VAL A 79 3.29 8.04 2.52
CA VAL A 79 1.83 8.20 2.53
C VAL A 79 1.46 9.41 1.69
N THR A 80 0.69 9.19 0.62
CA THR A 80 0.26 10.25 -0.31
C THR A 80 -1.17 10.69 -0.06
N THR A 81 -2.01 9.81 0.48
CA THR A 81 -3.41 10.09 0.82
C THR A 81 -3.71 9.60 2.23
N PHE A 82 -4.31 10.46 3.05
CA PHE A 82 -4.84 10.11 4.36
C PHE A 82 -6.09 10.93 4.64
N ASP A 83 -7.26 10.34 4.38
CA ASP A 83 -8.58 10.93 4.58
C ASP A 83 -9.49 9.91 5.28
N PRO A 84 -9.43 9.80 6.62
CA PRO A 84 -10.22 8.81 7.34
C PRO A 84 -11.72 9.15 7.34
N PRO A 85 -12.62 8.15 7.13
CA PRO A 85 -12.37 6.75 6.77
C PRO A 85 -12.45 6.50 5.25
N HIS A 86 -12.37 7.52 4.40
CA HIS A 86 -12.73 7.48 2.98
C HIS A 86 -11.58 7.06 2.05
N ALA A 87 -10.32 7.45 2.32
CA ALA A 87 -9.22 7.12 1.42
C ALA A 87 -7.85 7.07 2.10
N ILE A 88 -7.04 6.09 1.70
CA ILE A 88 -5.64 5.96 2.14
C ILE A 88 -4.78 5.45 0.99
N GLY A 89 -3.56 5.96 0.86
CA GLY A 89 -2.66 5.56 -0.21
C GLY A 89 -1.23 5.98 0.04
N TRP A 90 -0.31 5.32 -0.65
CA TRP A 90 1.13 5.51 -0.49
C TRP A 90 1.91 5.13 -1.74
N ASP A 91 3.10 5.73 -1.84
CA ASP A 91 4.10 5.44 -2.87
C ASP A 91 5.22 4.59 -2.25
N PRO A 92 5.36 3.32 -2.66
CA PRO A 92 6.48 2.51 -2.23
C PRO A 92 7.79 2.98 -2.86
N GLY A 93 8.88 2.88 -2.10
CA GLY A 93 10.20 3.26 -2.54
C GLY A 93 11.30 2.66 -1.66
N GLN A 94 12.53 3.09 -1.89
CA GLN A 94 13.70 2.70 -1.09
C GLN A 94 14.51 3.93 -0.70
N ALA A 95 14.96 4.00 0.55
CA ALA A 95 15.89 5.03 0.97
C ALA A 95 17.25 4.88 0.27
N ASP A 96 17.78 5.99 -0.27
CA ASP A 96 19.17 6.10 -0.72
C ASP A 96 20.14 6.24 0.46
N GLU A 97 21.46 6.32 0.20
CA GLU A 97 22.49 6.46 1.23
C GLU A 97 22.32 7.71 2.11
N ALA A 98 21.62 8.74 1.61
CA ALA A 98 21.33 9.96 2.35
C ALA A 98 20.00 9.90 3.12
N GLY A 99 19.30 8.76 3.08
CA GLY A 99 18.00 8.57 3.71
C GLY A 99 16.81 9.15 2.94
N ARG A 100 17.01 9.59 1.70
CA ARG A 100 15.90 10.07 0.85
C ARG A 100 15.24 8.89 0.18
N ILE A 101 13.91 8.82 0.29
CA ILE A 101 13.12 7.77 -0.37
C ILE A 101 13.05 8.06 -1.86
N ILE A 102 13.52 7.10 -2.66
CA ILE A 102 13.38 7.08 -4.11
C ILE A 102 12.13 6.26 -4.44
N PRO A 103 11.08 6.86 -5.03
CA PRO A 103 9.88 6.13 -5.41
C PRO A 103 10.17 5.02 -6.42
N GLY A 104 9.51 3.87 -6.24
CA GLY A 104 9.63 2.71 -7.13
C GLY A 104 8.89 2.85 -8.46
N GLY A 105 8.07 3.90 -8.62
CA GLY A 105 7.34 4.19 -9.85
C GLY A 105 5.92 3.63 -9.92
N TRP A 106 5.38 3.10 -8.81
CA TRP A 106 3.97 2.73 -8.67
C TRP A 106 3.40 3.30 -7.37
N SER A 107 2.08 3.35 -7.26
CA SER A 107 1.36 3.84 -6.08
C SER A 107 0.23 2.87 -5.74
N TRP A 108 -0.16 2.83 -4.48
CA TRP A 108 -1.37 2.16 -4.03
C TRP A 108 -2.36 3.17 -3.48
N ARG A 109 -3.63 3.05 -3.85
CA ARG A 109 -4.71 3.84 -3.24
C ARG A 109 -5.95 3.00 -3.02
N TYR A 110 -6.50 3.11 -1.81
CA TYR A 110 -7.79 2.57 -1.43
C TYR A 110 -8.78 3.71 -1.30
N ASP A 111 -9.87 3.66 -2.07
CA ASP A 111 -11.05 4.50 -1.90
C ASP A 111 -12.17 3.65 -1.28
N LEU A 112 -12.79 4.14 -0.21
CA LEU A 112 -13.75 3.46 0.65
C LEU A 112 -15.07 4.22 0.65
N THR A 113 -16.11 3.60 0.08
CA THR A 113 -17.46 4.18 0.03
C THR A 113 -18.43 3.30 0.81
N GLU A 114 -19.09 3.87 1.82
CA GLU A 114 -20.13 3.15 2.56
C GLU A 114 -21.32 2.81 1.63
N ALA A 115 -21.85 1.61 1.78
CA ALA A 115 -22.95 1.06 1.00
C ALA A 115 -23.88 0.21 1.91
N ASP A 116 -25.09 -0.10 1.44
CA ASP A 116 -26.06 -0.86 2.24
C ASP A 116 -25.55 -2.25 2.67
N ALA A 117 -24.70 -2.87 1.84
CA ALA A 117 -24.14 -4.20 2.09
C ALA A 117 -22.78 -4.19 2.82
N GLY A 118 -22.26 -3.02 3.22
CA GLY A 118 -20.94 -2.86 3.82
C GLY A 118 -20.17 -1.69 3.18
N THR A 119 -18.96 -1.92 2.71
CA THR A 119 -18.15 -0.89 2.05
C THR A 119 -17.70 -1.35 0.68
N GLU A 120 -17.92 -0.51 -0.33
CA GLU A 120 -17.26 -0.65 -1.62
C GLU A 120 -15.81 -0.15 -1.50
N VAL A 121 -14.86 -1.04 -1.79
CA VAL A 121 -13.42 -0.78 -1.79
C VAL A 121 -12.94 -0.77 -3.23
N ALA A 122 -12.41 0.35 -3.68
CA ALA A 122 -11.68 0.48 -4.93
C ALA A 122 -10.18 0.54 -4.62
N LEU A 123 -9.41 -0.44 -5.11
CA LEU A 123 -7.94 -0.44 -5.07
C LEU A 123 -7.42 0.00 -6.44
N THR A 124 -6.59 1.04 -6.46
CA THR A 124 -5.85 1.56 -7.63
C THR A 124 -4.36 1.36 -7.45
#